data_AF-K2CS23-F1
#
_entry.id   AF-K2CS23-F1
#
_cell.length_a   1.000
_cell.length_b   1.000
_cell.length_c   1.000
_cell.angle_alpha   90.00
_cell.angle_beta   90.00
_cell.angle_gamma   90.00
#
_symmetry.space_group_name_H-M   'P 1'
#
loop_
_entity.id
_entity.type
_entity.pdbx_description
1 polymer ?
#
loop_
_entity_poly.entity_id
_entity_poly.type
_entity_poly.pdbx_seq_one_letter_code
_entity_poly.pdbx_strand_id
1 'polypeptide(L)'
;MNKNMAKIIQIFTCDQTGNQTVERSEVVAKAACGLVGDRYFVDNNGDANKGAITLQSIEAIQACNRQLGSDFAPGAFRRNLITQGVELNELLGKKFRVGEVVLCAWELCQPCRYLQEML
;
A
#
# COMPACT_ATOMS: atom_id res chain seq x y z
N MET A 1 18.52 -21.42 3.57
CA MET A 1 17.43 -20.67 2.90
C MET A 1 17.39 -19.28 3.51
N ASN A 2 17.90 -18.28 2.80
CA ASN A 2 17.85 -16.90 3.27
C ASN A 2 16.39 -16.45 3.27
N LYS A 3 15.76 -16.37 4.46
CA LYS A 3 14.53 -15.60 4.60
C LYS A 3 14.90 -14.15 4.32
N ASN A 4 14.64 -13.65 3.12
CA ASN A 4 14.68 -12.22 2.89
C ASN A 4 13.78 -11.57 3.94
N MET A 5 14.34 -10.68 4.76
CA MET A 5 13.55 -9.94 5.73
C MET A 5 12.58 -9.02 4.99
N ALA A 6 11.32 -9.07 5.39
CA ALA A 6 10.30 -8.17 4.88
C ALA A 6 10.70 -6.71 5.13
N LYS A 7 10.58 -5.85 4.13
CA LYS A 7 10.90 -4.43 4.25
C LYS A 7 9.98 -3.55 3.40
N ILE A 8 9.82 -2.30 3.82
CA ILE A 8 9.28 -1.23 2.98
C ILE A 8 10.42 -0.72 2.10
N ILE A 9 10.18 -0.65 0.79
CA ILE A 9 11.18 -0.15 -0.17
C ILE A 9 10.81 1.22 -0.73
N GLN A 10 9.53 1.58 -0.75
CA GLN A 10 9.04 2.89 -1.18
C GLN A 10 7.76 3.29 -0.42
N ILE A 11 7.60 4.58 -0.22
CA ILE A 11 6.45 5.19 0.45
C ILE A 11 5.85 6.25 -0.48
N PHE A 12 4.53 6.25 -0.61
CA PHE A 12 3.79 7.19 -1.44
C PHE A 12 2.61 7.78 -0.67
N THR A 13 2.39 9.07 -0.89
CA THR A 13 1.16 9.75 -0.50
C THR A 13 0.54 10.46 -1.70
N CYS A 14 -0.75 10.73 -1.63
CA CYS A 14 -1.46 11.54 -2.61
C CYS A 14 -2.46 12.39 -1.86
N ASP A 15 -2.48 13.70 -2.09
CA ASP A 15 -3.34 14.63 -1.35
C ASP A 15 -4.83 14.44 -1.66
N GLN A 16 -5.19 14.02 -2.88
CA GLN A 16 -6.57 13.87 -3.31
C GLN A 16 -6.79 12.69 -4.26
N THR A 17 -7.99 12.11 -4.22
CA THR A 17 -8.40 11.09 -5.20
C THR A 17 -8.35 11.67 -6.62
N GLY A 18 -7.71 10.93 -7.53
CA GLY A 18 -7.48 11.38 -8.91
C GLY A 18 -6.07 11.92 -9.17
N ASN A 19 -5.39 12.46 -8.15
CA ASN A 19 -4.04 13.00 -8.31
C ASN A 19 -2.97 11.90 -8.40
N GLN A 20 -1.81 12.27 -8.97
CA GLN A 20 -0.63 11.43 -9.01
C GLN A 20 -0.06 11.25 -7.59
N THR A 21 0.39 10.04 -7.27
CA THR A 21 1.11 9.79 -6.02
C THR A 21 2.50 10.40 -6.06
N VAL A 22 2.95 10.91 -4.92
CA VAL A 22 4.29 11.46 -4.71
C VAL A 22 5.08 10.55 -3.78
N GLU A 23 6.30 10.21 -4.18
CA GLU A 23 7.22 9.42 -3.35
C GLU A 23 7.69 10.24 -2.14
N ARG A 24 7.80 9.59 -0.98
CA ARG A 24 8.21 10.19 0.29
C ARG A 24 9.34 9.39 0.89
N SER A 25 10.25 10.08 1.58
CA SER A 25 11.28 9.45 2.41
C SER A 25 10.70 8.91 3.73
N GLU A 26 9.64 9.55 4.23
CA GLU A 26 8.97 9.21 5.49
C GLU A 26 7.52 9.71 5.49
N VAL A 27 6.72 9.19 6.42
CA VAL A 27 5.32 9.61 6.61
C VAL A 27 4.88 9.37 8.05
N VAL A 28 3.98 10.21 8.54
CA VAL A 28 3.34 10.04 9.86
C VAL A 28 2.04 9.27 9.70
N ALA A 29 1.87 8.19 10.45
CA ALA A 29 0.61 7.46 10.55
C ALA A 29 -0.08 7.80 11.89
N LYS A 30 -1.35 8.21 11.83
CA LYS A 30 -2.18 8.44 13.01
C LYS A 30 -3.17 7.29 13.15
N ALA A 31 -3.23 6.71 14.36
CA ALA A 31 -4.08 5.57 14.67
C ALA A 31 -5.51 5.83 14.22
N ALA A 32 -6.07 4.85 13.49
CA ALA A 32 -7.41 4.88 12.91
C ALA A 32 -7.74 6.04 11.96
N CYS A 33 -6.78 6.92 11.66
CA CYS A 33 -6.96 8.07 10.75
C CYS A 33 -6.28 7.85 9.40
N GLY A 34 -5.12 7.18 9.37
CA GLY A 34 -4.34 6.92 8.15
C GLY A 34 -3.01 7.68 8.11
N LEU A 35 -2.47 7.86 6.91
CA LEU A 35 -1.23 8.61 6.68
C LEU A 35 -1.52 10.11 6.57
N VAL A 36 -0.89 10.94 7.38
CA VAL A 36 -1.07 12.40 7.36
C VAL A 36 -0.75 12.95 5.97
N GLY A 37 -1.69 13.70 5.38
CA GLY A 37 -1.56 14.28 4.05
C GLY A 37 -1.85 13.31 2.90
N ASP A 38 -2.26 12.07 3.18
CA ASP A 38 -2.81 11.18 2.16
C ASP A 38 -4.33 11.32 2.01
N ARG A 39 -4.85 11.00 0.83
CA ARG A 39 -6.25 11.08 0.44
C ARG A 39 -7.18 10.20 1.26
N TYR A 40 -6.65 9.15 1.89
CA TYR A 40 -7.41 8.29 2.79
C TYR A 40 -7.34 8.76 4.25
N PHE A 41 -6.63 9.85 4.53
CA PHE A 41 -6.59 10.45 5.86
C PHE A 41 -7.93 11.05 6.22
N VAL A 42 -8.51 10.59 7.33
CA VAL A 42 -9.73 11.16 7.91
C VAL A 42 -9.47 11.41 9.38
N ASP A 43 -9.41 12.68 9.77
CA ASP A 43 -9.29 13.06 11.16
C ASP A 43 -10.64 12.84 11.88
N ASN A 44 -10.60 12.33 13.11
CA ASN A 44 -11.78 12.04 13.93
C ASN A 44 -12.73 10.96 13.39
N ASN A 45 -12.22 9.91 12.72
CA ASN A 45 -13.06 8.84 12.17
C ASN A 45 -13.37 7.67 13.13
N GLY A 46 -12.96 7.74 14.41
CA GLY A 46 -12.96 6.59 15.31
C GLY A 46 -12.23 5.38 14.70
N ASP A 47 -12.67 4.15 14.98
CA ASP A 47 -12.10 2.92 14.41
C ASP A 47 -12.65 2.54 13.02
N ALA A 48 -13.36 3.46 12.34
CA ALA A 48 -14.08 3.14 11.11
C ALA A 48 -13.20 3.17 9.84
N ASN A 49 -11.99 3.76 9.88
CA ASN A 49 -11.14 3.86 8.69
C ASN A 49 -10.38 2.55 8.40
N LYS A 50 -11.09 1.57 7.84
CA LYS A 50 -10.55 0.26 7.47
C LYS A 50 -9.59 0.29 6.29
N GLY A 51 -9.63 1.36 5.48
CA GLY A 51 -8.77 1.57 4.29
C GLY A 51 -7.68 2.62 4.49
N ALA A 52 -7.32 2.92 5.74
CA ALA A 52 -6.49 4.08 6.07
C ALA A 52 -5.06 4.05 5.49
N ILE A 53 -4.55 2.85 5.20
CA ILE A 53 -3.21 2.60 4.64
C ILE A 53 -3.29 1.44 3.65
N THR A 54 -2.71 1.60 2.47
CA THR A 54 -2.70 0.58 1.42
C THR A 54 -1.29 0.06 1.12
N LEU A 55 -1.17 -1.25 0.90
CA LEU A 55 0.11 -1.92 0.67
C LEU A 55 0.09 -2.66 -0.68
N GLN A 56 1.26 -2.80 -1.30
CA GLN A 56 1.50 -3.63 -2.49
C GLN A 56 2.88 -4.29 -2.37
N SER A 57 3.04 -5.52 -2.84
CA SER A 57 4.36 -6.15 -2.93
C SER A 57 5.01 -5.85 -4.29
N ILE A 58 6.31 -5.59 -4.28
CA ILE A 58 7.08 -5.41 -5.52
C ILE A 58 7.06 -6.68 -6.35
N GLU A 59 7.01 -7.85 -5.71
CA GLU A 59 6.87 -9.15 -6.36
C GLU A 59 5.58 -9.24 -7.17
N ALA A 60 4.45 -8.74 -6.65
CA ALA A 60 3.19 -8.70 -7.38
C ALA A 60 3.21 -7.71 -8.55
N ILE A 61 3.83 -6.53 -8.36
CA ILE A 61 4.00 -5.54 -9.44
C ILE A 61 4.85 -6.14 -10.58
N GLN A 62 5.98 -6.75 -10.25
CA GLN A 62 6.86 -7.39 -11.24
C GLN A 62 6.18 -8.57 -11.94
N ALA A 63 5.37 -9.35 -11.22
CA ALA A 63 4.58 -10.42 -11.83
C ALA A 63 3.54 -9.87 -12.81
N CYS A 64 2.83 -8.80 -12.44
CA CYS A 64 1.89 -8.09 -13.31
C CYS A 64 2.58 -7.59 -14.59
N ASN A 65 3.69 -6.86 -14.45
CA ASN A 65 4.47 -6.36 -15.58
C ASN A 65 4.91 -7.47 -16.54
N ARG A 66 5.40 -8.61 -16.00
CA ARG A 66 5.75 -9.77 -16.83
C ARG A 66 4.56 -10.38 -17.56
N GLN A 67 3.40 -10.49 -16.90
CA GLN A 67 2.20 -11.07 -17.51
C GLN A 67 1.64 -10.19 -18.62
N LEU A 68 1.76 -8.87 -18.49
CA LEU A 68 1.21 -7.90 -19.43
C LEU A 68 2.22 -7.42 -20.48
N GLY A 69 3.50 -7.77 -20.33
CA GLY A 69 4.56 -7.23 -21.18
C GLY A 69 4.75 -5.72 -21.00
N SER A 70 4.48 -5.20 -19.80
CA SER A 70 4.55 -3.78 -19.45
C SER A 70 5.70 -3.47 -18.51
N ASP A 71 5.90 -2.18 -18.20
CA ASP A 71 6.91 -1.70 -17.26
C ASP A 71 6.35 -0.61 -16.33
N PHE A 72 5.23 -0.91 -15.66
CA PHE A 72 4.64 0.04 -14.72
C PHE A 72 5.55 0.24 -13.51
N ALA A 73 5.86 1.50 -13.22
CA ALA A 73 6.54 1.88 -11.99
C ALA A 73 5.65 1.61 -10.76
N PRO A 74 6.20 1.33 -9.57
CA PRO A 74 5.41 1.00 -8.39
C PRO A 74 4.39 2.08 -7.99
N GLY A 75 4.73 3.36 -8.16
CA GLY A 75 3.81 4.48 -7.90
C GLY A 75 2.56 4.47 -8.80
N ALA A 76 2.61 3.84 -9.98
CA ALA A 76 1.46 3.74 -10.89
C ALA A 76 0.28 2.95 -10.29
N PHE A 77 0.55 2.06 -9.34
CA PHE A 77 -0.48 1.29 -8.62
C PHE A 77 -1.18 2.10 -7.53
N ARG A 78 -0.68 3.31 -7.25
CA ARG A 78 -1.25 4.30 -6.32
C ARG A 78 -1.45 3.77 -4.89
N ARG A 79 -0.58 2.87 -4.44
CA ARG A 79 -0.59 2.30 -3.07
C ARG A 79 0.40 3.04 -2.18
N ASN A 80 0.13 3.09 -0.88
CA ASN A 80 0.95 3.88 0.03
C ASN A 80 2.31 3.25 0.30
N LEU A 81 2.37 1.94 0.55
CA LEU A 81 3.61 1.27 0.93
C LEU A 81 3.93 0.15 -0.05
N ILE A 82 5.12 0.20 -0.65
CA ILE A 82 5.65 -0.89 -1.45
C ILE A 82 6.54 -1.75 -0.58
N THR A 83 6.22 -3.03 -0.53
CA THR A 83 6.92 -4.02 0.29
C THR A 83 7.77 -4.95 -0.57
N GLN A 84 8.77 -5.57 0.05
CA GLN A 84 9.58 -6.63 -0.54
C GLN A 84 9.78 -7.75 0.48
N GLY A 85 9.75 -9.00 0.02
CA GLY A 85 10.05 -10.18 0.84
C GLY A 85 8.93 -10.60 1.78
N VAL A 86 7.67 -10.26 1.46
CA VAL A 86 6.49 -10.60 2.27
C VAL A 86 5.32 -11.02 1.39
N GLU A 87 4.64 -12.12 1.76
CA GLU A 87 3.32 -12.41 1.22
C GLU A 87 2.27 -11.64 2.03
N LEU A 88 1.82 -10.51 1.47
CA LEU A 88 0.80 -9.66 2.07
C LEU A 88 -0.55 -10.39 2.26
N ASN A 89 -0.92 -11.30 1.35
CA ASN A 89 -2.19 -12.02 1.45
C ASN A 89 -2.22 -12.96 2.68
N GLU A 90 -1.06 -13.49 3.08
CA GLU A 90 -0.94 -14.30 4.31
C GLU A 90 -1.10 -13.47 5.58
N LEU A 91 -1.04 -12.13 5.49
CA LEU A 91 -1.24 -11.24 6.63
C LEU A 91 -2.72 -10.97 6.90
N LEU A 92 -3.65 -11.32 6.00
CA LEU A 92 -5.08 -11.03 6.16
C LEU A 92 -5.61 -11.48 7.54
N GLY A 93 -6.27 -10.56 8.25
CA GLY A 93 -6.79 -10.78 9.60
C GLY A 93 -5.73 -10.74 10.72
N LYS A 94 -4.45 -10.52 10.41
CA LYS A 94 -3.35 -10.46 11.37
C LYS A 94 -2.90 -9.02 11.63
N LYS A 95 -2.36 -8.80 12.82
CA LYS A 95 -1.61 -7.59 13.17
C LYS A 95 -0.13 -7.79 12.87
N PHE A 96 0.51 -6.78 12.31
CA PHE A 96 1.94 -6.82 11.99
C PHE A 96 2.56 -5.43 12.20
N ARG A 97 3.87 -5.40 12.40
CA ARG A 97 4.61 -4.15 12.66
C ARG A 97 5.21 -3.60 11.37
N VAL A 98 5.12 -2.29 11.18
CA VAL A 98 5.81 -1.53 10.13
C VAL A 98 6.50 -0.34 10.80
N GLY A 99 7.82 -0.39 10.91
CA GLY A 99 8.56 0.58 11.72
C GLY A 99 8.04 0.62 13.17
N GLU A 100 7.55 1.79 13.57
CA GLU A 100 7.02 2.03 14.92
C GLU A 100 5.53 1.72 15.07
N VAL A 101 4.80 1.52 13.96
CA VAL A 101 3.34 1.34 13.99
C VAL A 101 2.93 -0.12 13.87
N VAL A 102 1.73 -0.43 14.37
CA VAL A 102 1.06 -1.72 14.20
C VAL A 102 -0.09 -1.54 13.23
N LEU A 103 -0.07 -2.32 12.15
CA LEU A 103 -1.14 -2.39 11.17
C LEU A 103 -1.97 -3.66 11.38
N CYS A 104 -3.24 -3.62 10.96
CA CYS A 104 -4.11 -4.78 10.87
C CYS A 104 -4.47 -4.98 9.40
N ALA A 105 -4.19 -6.15 8.82
CA ALA A 105 -4.60 -6.43 7.45
C ALA A 105 -6.11 -6.69 7.41
N TRP A 106 -6.86 -5.76 6.84
CA TRP A 106 -8.32 -5.79 6.87
C TRP A 106 -8.94 -6.47 5.65
N GLU A 107 -8.46 -6.15 4.44
CA GLU A 107 -9.10 -6.57 3.19
C GLU A 107 -8.05 -6.75 2.08
N LEU A 108 -8.32 -7.68 1.16
CA LEU A 108 -7.54 -7.86 -0.05
C LEU A 108 -7.89 -6.78 -1.07
N CYS A 109 -6.87 -6.22 -1.70
CA CYS A 109 -7.08 -5.30 -2.80
C CYS A 109 -7.52 -6.07 -4.06
N GLN A 110 -8.82 -6.05 -4.36
CA GLN A 110 -9.31 -6.54 -5.64
C GLN A 110 -9.01 -5.53 -6.77
N PRO A 111 -8.72 -6.00 -8.00
CA PRO A 111 -8.51 -5.12 -9.14
C PRO A 111 -9.81 -4.34 -9.38
N CYS A 112 -9.72 -3.01 -9.30
CA CYS A 112 -10.85 -2.14 -9.60
C CYS A 112 -11.02 -1.98 -11.11
N ARG A 113 -12.22 -1.58 -11.52
CA ARG A 113 -12.54 -1.29 -12.92
C ARG A 113 -11.56 -0.31 -13.57
N TYR A 114 -11.13 0.72 -12.84
CA TYR A 114 -10.14 1.68 -13.33
C TYR A 114 -8.81 1.02 -13.70
N LEU A 115 -8.32 0.08 -12.88
CA LEU A 115 -7.12 -0.69 -13.22
C LEU A 115 -7.37 -1.56 -14.44
N GLN A 116 -8.53 -2.22 -14.52
CA GLN A 116 -8.87 -3.07 -15.67
C GLN A 116 -9.01 -2.29 -16.98
N GLU A 117 -9.41 -1.01 -16.94
CA GLU A 117 -9.50 -0.14 -18.12
C GLU A 117 -8.15 0.48 -18.51
N MET A 118 -7.16 0.50 -17.60
CA MET A 118 -5.79 0.95 -17.87
C MET A 118 -4.88 -0.13 -18.44
N LEU A 119 -5.21 -1.41 -18.24
CA LEU A 119 -4.45 -2.59 -18.68
C LEU A 119 -4.96 -3.09 -20.04
#